data_AF-A0A834I9F3-F1
#
_entry.id   AF-A0A834I9F3-F1
#
_cell.length_a   1.000
_cell.length_b   1.000
_cell.length_c   1.000
_cell.angle_alpha   90.00
_cell.angle_beta   90.00
_cell.angle_gamma   90.00
#
_symmetry.space_group_name_H-M   'P 1'
#
loop_
_entity.id
_entity.type
_entity.pdbx_description
1 polymer ?
#
loop_
_entity_poly.entity_id
_entity_poly.type
_entity_poly.pdbx_seq_one_letter_code
_entity_poly.pdbx_strand_id
1 'polypeptide(L)' 'MELDFRYGLLGASGCGKTTLLNCIVGRKRLNSGEIWVLGGTPGSRGSGVPGPRVGYMPQ' A
#
# COMPACT_ATOMS: atom_id res chain seq x y z
N MET A 1 -5.47 16.84 -18.98
CA MET A 1 -4.21 16.12 -19.22
C MET A 1 -3.94 15.33 -17.95
N GLU A 2 -4.27 14.04 -17.94
CA GLU A 2 -4.00 13.15 -16.80
C GLU A 2 -2.49 12.88 -16.76
N LEU A 3 -1.82 13.16 -15.65
CA LEU A 3 -0.41 12.80 -15.46
C LEU A 3 -0.35 11.45 -14.75
N ASP A 4 -0.08 10.39 -15.50
CA ASP A 4 0.15 9.06 -14.95
C ASP A 4 1.59 8.95 -14.43
N PHE A 5 1.76 8.95 -13.12
CA PHE A 5 3.05 8.73 -12.48
C PHE A 5 3.27 7.25 -12.15
N ARG A 6 4.45 6.73 -12.49
CA ARG A 6 4.88 5.38 -12.12
C ARG A 6 6.10 5.47 -11.23
N TYR A 7 6.07 4.75 -10.11
CA TYR A 7 7.17 4.69 -9.15
C TYR A 7 7.71 3.25 -9.06
N GLY A 8 9.03 3.11 -8.92
CA GLY A 8 9.69 1.84 -8.66
C GLY A 8 10.24 1.79 -7.24
N LEU A 9 9.97 0.70 -6.51
CA LEU A 9 10.56 0.42 -5.21
C LEU A 9 11.67 -0.63 -5.35
N LEU A 10 12.92 -0.22 -5.17
CA LEU A 10 14.10 -1.07 -5.38
C LEU A 10 14.80 -1.40 -4.05
N GLY A 11 15.51 -2.54 -4.01
CA GLY A 11 16.29 -2.98 -2.85
C GLY A 11 16.58 -4.48 -2.88
N ALA A 12 17.53 -4.94 -2.06
CA ALA A 12 17.95 -6.34 -1.98
C ALA A 12 16.81 -7.31 -1.63
N SER A 13 17.00 -8.61 -1.87
CA SER A 13 16.05 -9.63 -1.39
C SER A 13 15.96 -9.57 0.14
N GLY A 14 14.75 -9.73 0.69
CA GLY A 14 14.52 -9.67 2.14
C GLY A 14 14.48 -8.27 2.76
N CYS A 15 14.76 -7.18 2.02
CA CYS A 15 14.74 -5.82 2.60
C CYS A 15 13.35 -5.26 2.95
N GLY A 16 12.27 -6.03 2.70
CA GLY A 16 10.92 -5.69 3.14
C GLY A 16 10.01 -5.02 2.11
N LYS A 17 10.38 -4.95 0.82
CA LYS A 17 9.53 -4.35 -0.24
C LYS A 17 8.09 -4.89 -0.26
N THR A 18 7.94 -6.22 -0.31
CA THR A 18 6.63 -6.88 -0.30
C THR A 18 5.89 -6.65 1.02
N THR A 19 6.62 -6.60 2.13
CA THR A 19 6.06 -6.27 3.45
C THR A 19 5.50 -4.84 3.46
N LEU A 20 6.25 -3.87 2.94
CA LEU A 20 5.82 -2.47 2.84
C LEU A 20 4.58 -2.35 1.94
N LEU A 21 4.59 -2.97 0.76
CA LEU A 21 3.43 -2.96 -0.14
C LEU A 21 2.19 -3.58 0.53
N ASN A 22 2.35 -4.70 1.24
CA ASN A 22 1.26 -5.31 2.01
C ASN A 22 0.70 -4.37 3.09
N CYS A 23 1.53 -3.56 3.74
CA CYS A 23 1.06 -2.55 4.69
C CYS A 23 0.29 -1.43 3.98
N ILE A 24 0.81 -0.94 2.85
CA ILE A 24 0.16 0.12 2.05
C ILE A 24 -1.23 -0.33 1.59
N VAL A 25 -1.38 -1.56 1.11
CA VAL A 25 -2.68 -2.09 0.68
C VAL A 25 -3.55 -2.60 1.83
N GLY A 26 -3.13 -2.42 3.09
CA GLY A 26 -3.90 -2.82 4.28
C GLY A 26 -4.02 -4.33 4.50
N ARG A 27 -3.16 -5.14 3.86
CA ARG A 27 -3.08 -6.60 4.08
C ARG A 27 -2.21 -6.98 5.28
N LYS A 28 -1.38 -6.06 5.77
CA LYS A 28 -0.55 -6.23 6.96
C LYS A 28 -0.60 -4.98 7.82
N ARG A 29 -0.64 -5.15 9.14
CA ARG A 29 -0.64 -4.05 10.10
C ARG A 29 0.78 -3.56 10.34
N LEU A 30 0.95 -2.24 10.47
CA LEU A 30 2.21 -1.64 10.88
C LEU A 30 2.53 -1.95 12.34
N ASN A 31 3.82 -2.08 12.63
CA ASN A 31 4.32 -2.16 14.00
C ASN A 31 4.26 -0.79 14.69
N SER A 32 4.56 0.29 13.96
CA SER A 32 4.52 1.68 14.42
C SER A 32 4.41 2.64 13.21
N GLY A 33 4.09 3.90 13.48
CA GLY A 33 3.89 4.93 12.44
C GLY A 33 2.53 4.84 11.76
N GLU A 34 2.38 5.59 10.66
CA GLU A 34 1.09 5.81 10.00
C GLU A 34 1.22 5.72 8.48
N ILE A 35 0.14 5.25 7.82
CA ILE A 35 -0.01 5.23 6.36
C ILE A 35 -1.37 5.84 6.03
N TRP A 36 -1.39 6.74 5.04
CA TRP A 36 -2.61 7.26 4.42
C TRP A 36 -2.67 6.87 2.95
N VAL A 37 -3.79 6.29 2.55
CA VAL A 37 -4.09 5.95 1.16
C VAL A 37 -5.46 6.52 0.81
N LEU A 38 -5.52 7.35 -0.23
CA LEU A 38 -6.74 7.95 -0.74
C LEU A 38 -7.63 8.61 0.35
N GLY A 39 -6.97 9.29 1.30
CA GLY A 39 -7.61 10.05 2.39
C GLY A 39 -7.90 9.28 3.68
N GLY A 40 -7.50 8.02 3.81
CA GLY A 40 -7.75 7.24 5.04
C GLY A 40 -6.67 6.21 5.36
N THR A 41 -6.73 5.65 6.57
CA THR A 41 -5.84 4.57 6.99
C THR A 41 -6.27 3.25 6.35
N PRO A 42 -5.40 2.53 5.63
CA PRO A 42 -5.73 1.21 5.10
C PRO A 42 -6.19 0.23 6.20
N GLY A 43 -7.21 -0.56 5.92
CA GLY A 43 -7.82 -1.52 6.83
C GLY A 43 -8.88 -0.92 7.77
N SER A 44 -9.00 0.41 7.83
CA SER A 44 -10.07 1.07 8.59
C SER A 44 -11.43 0.99 7.88
N ARG A 45 -12.52 1.04 8.65
CA ARG A 45 -13.88 1.04 8.11
C ARG A 45 -14.07 2.25 7.18
N GLY A 46 -14.50 1.98 5.95
CA GLY A 46 -14.75 3.02 4.94
C GLY A 46 -13.52 3.50 4.16
N SER A 47 -12.31 3.01 4.46
CA SER A 47 -11.10 3.36 3.69
C SER A 47 -11.17 2.92 2.22
N GLY A 48 -11.83 1.79 1.95
CA GLY A 48 -11.87 1.15 0.64
C GLY A 48 -10.55 0.50 0.22
N VAL A 49 -9.61 0.36 1.16
CA VAL A 49 -8.30 -0.29 0.99
C VAL A 49 -8.04 -1.21 2.20
N PRO A 50 -7.83 -2.53 2.02
CA PRO A 50 -7.96 -3.25 0.76
C PRO A 50 -9.40 -3.17 0.22
N GLY A 51 -9.54 -3.13 -1.11
CA GLY A 51 -10.85 -2.99 -1.74
C GLY A 51 -10.79 -2.40 -3.14
N PRO A 52 -11.94 -2.00 -3.72
CA PRO A 52 -12.05 -1.62 -5.12
C PRO A 52 -11.31 -0.33 -5.50
N ARG A 53 -10.80 0.42 -4.53
CA ARG A 53 -10.09 1.68 -4.80
C ARG A 53 -8.63 1.48 -5.20
N VAL A 54 -8.04 0.30 -4.94
CA VAL A 54 -6.62 0.00 -5.22
C VAL A 54 -6.47 -1.43 -5.73
N GLY A 55 -5.99 -1.59 -6.97
CA GLY A 55 -5.58 -2.88 -7.50
C GLY A 55 -4.26 -3.34 -6.88
N TYR A 56 -4.19 -4.60 -6.45
CA TYR A 56 -2.98 -5.20 -5.88
C TYR A 56 -2.74 -6.59 -6.48
N MET A 57 -1.60 -6.75 -7.15
CA MET A 57 -1.15 -8.02 -7.73
C MET A 57 0.08 -8.52 -6.95
N PRO A 58 -0.10 -9.35 -5.91
CA PRO A 58 1.03 -9.96 -5.22
C PRO A 58 1.79 -10.91 -6.16
N GLN A 59 3.07 -11.15 -5.85
CA GLN A 59 3.87 -12.22 -6.47
C GLN A 59 3.37 -13.60 -6.04
#